data_AF-A0A8S4S270-F1
#
_entry.id   AF-A0A8S4S270-F1
#
_cell.length_a   1.000
_cell.length_b   1.000
_cell.length_c   1.000
_cell.angle_alpha   90.00
_cell.angle_beta   90.00
_cell.angle_gamma   90.00
#
_symmetry.space_group_name_H-M   'P 1'
#
loop_
_entity.id
_entity.type
_entity.pdbx_description
1 polymer ?
#
loop_
_entity_poly.entity_id
_entity_poly.type
_entity_poly.pdbx_seq_one_letter_code
_entity_poly.pdbx_strand_id
1 'polypeptide(L)'
;MASWLWIAALLCGGHAAVLPPPWADVRRNPCASHPRGWLMLYWPSDGKCYTIYKKGHPCPETQELSPGRLGGRTVAECKCPPGTAQLPHTKTCHKLFERGPCRAGEYFAPVEESFNMRG
;
A
#
# COMPACT_ATOMS: atom_id res chain seq x y z
N MET A 1 21.61 -50.24 -8.19
CA MET A 1 22.14 -49.08 -7.43
C MET A 1 21.90 -47.73 -8.12
N ALA A 2 21.30 -47.65 -9.31
CA ALA A 2 21.06 -46.39 -10.02
C ALA A 2 19.67 -45.75 -9.79
N SER A 3 18.68 -46.48 -9.25
CA SER A 3 17.33 -45.93 -9.01
C SER A 3 17.23 -44.95 -7.83
N TRP A 4 18.18 -44.96 -6.90
CA TRP A 4 18.15 -44.08 -5.72
C TRP A 4 18.64 -42.66 -6.03
N LEU A 5 19.38 -42.48 -7.13
CA LEU A 5 19.91 -41.18 -7.55
C LEU A 5 18.83 -40.27 -8.17
N TRP A 6 17.81 -40.85 -8.81
CA TRP A 6 16.72 -40.09 -9.42
C TRP A 6 15.71 -39.55 -8.38
N ILE A 7 15.54 -40.27 -7.26
CA ILE A 7 14.67 -39.82 -6.17
C ILE A 7 15.29 -38.61 -5.45
N ALA A 8 16.62 -38.56 -5.30
CA ALA A 8 17.32 -37.43 -4.70
C ALA A 8 17.21 -36.14 -5.53
N ALA A 9 17.20 -36.25 -6.87
CA ALA A 9 17.05 -35.09 -7.76
C ALA A 9 15.64 -34.48 -7.73
N LEU A 10 14.60 -35.30 -7.52
CA LEU A 10 13.21 -34.82 -7.33
C LEU A 10 12.98 -34.16 -5.97
N LEU A 11 13.83 -34.45 -4.97
CA LEU A 11 13.79 -33.86 -3.62
C LEU A 11 14.63 -32.57 -3.49
N CYS A 12 15.46 -32.23 -4.48
CA CYS A 12 16.12 -30.92 -4.56
C CYS A 12 15.12 -29.87 -5.04
N GLY A 13 14.21 -29.51 -4.13
CA GLY A 13 13.12 -28.58 -4.36
C GLY A 13 13.56 -27.28 -5.01
N GLY A 14 12.79 -26.87 -6.02
CA GLY A 14 12.85 -25.52 -6.56
C GLY A 14 12.64 -24.53 -5.42
N HIS A 15 13.64 -23.71 -5.15
CA HIS A 15 13.51 -22.62 -4.19
C HIS A 15 12.60 -21.56 -4.82
N ALA A 16 11.31 -21.60 -4.46
CA ALA A 16 10.40 -20.51 -4.75
C ALA A 16 10.73 -19.35 -3.80
N ALA A 17 11.24 -18.24 -4.33
CA ALA A 17 11.42 -17.02 -3.57
C ALA A 17 10.20 -16.11 -3.79
N VAL A 18 9.49 -15.77 -2.70
CA VAL A 18 8.49 -14.70 -2.73
C VAL A 18 9.26 -13.38 -2.83
N LEU A 19 9.13 -12.66 -3.95
CA LEU A 19 9.68 -11.31 -4.07
C LEU A 19 8.89 -10.39 -3.13
N PRO A 20 9.51 -9.88 -2.04
CA PRO A 20 8.81 -9.03 -1.12
C PRO A 20 8.59 -7.64 -1.75
N PRO A 21 7.55 -6.91 -1.34
CA PRO A 21 7.35 -5.56 -1.81
C PRO A 21 8.50 -4.64 -1.34
N PRO A 22 8.77 -3.52 -2.04
CA PRO A 22 9.91 -2.66 -1.73
C PRO A 22 9.95 -2.10 -0.30
N TRP A 23 8.81 -1.99 0.38
CA TRP A 23 8.71 -1.51 1.76
C TRP A 23 9.04 -2.55 2.82
N ALA A 24 9.21 -3.82 2.44
CA ALA A 24 9.70 -4.87 3.33
C ALA A 24 11.24 -4.93 3.38
N ASP A 25 11.95 -4.08 2.64
CA ASP A 25 13.40 -3.92 2.74
C ASP A 25 13.76 -3.05 3.95
N VAL A 26 14.40 -3.65 4.96
CA VAL A 26 14.85 -2.98 6.20
C VAL A 26 15.79 -1.80 5.91
N ARG A 27 16.54 -1.84 4.81
CA ARG A 27 17.43 -0.72 4.42
C ARG A 27 16.67 0.51 3.94
N ARG A 28 15.41 0.34 3.53
CA ARG A 28 14.54 1.41 3.03
C ARG A 28 13.46 1.80 4.03
N ASN A 29 13.04 0.87 4.89
CA ASN A 29 12.00 1.07 5.89
C ASN A 29 12.41 0.38 7.20
N PRO A 30 12.80 1.13 8.25
CA PRO A 30 13.24 0.53 9.51
C PRO A 30 12.14 -0.29 10.18
N CYS A 31 10.87 0.02 9.94
CA CYS A 31 9.75 -0.74 10.51
C CYS A 31 9.68 -2.20 10.02
N ALA A 32 10.33 -2.52 8.89
CA ALA A 32 10.39 -3.87 8.37
C ALA A 32 11.18 -4.84 9.29
N SER A 33 11.99 -4.35 10.24
CA SER A 33 12.70 -5.22 11.20
C SER A 33 11.84 -5.71 12.37
N HIS A 34 10.65 -5.14 12.58
CA HIS A 34 9.74 -5.56 13.67
C HIS A 34 8.96 -6.84 13.30
N PRO A 35 8.41 -7.55 14.30
CA PRO A 35 7.45 -8.62 14.04
C PRO A 35 6.25 -8.08 13.24
N ARG A 36 5.92 -8.72 12.11
CA ARG A 36 4.95 -8.22 11.12
C ARG A 36 5.31 -6.85 10.51
N GLY A 37 6.60 -6.51 10.50
CA GLY A 37 7.13 -5.26 9.94
C GLY A 37 6.86 -5.07 8.45
N TRP A 38 6.71 -6.16 7.69
CA TRP A 38 6.29 -6.14 6.28
C TRP A 38 4.92 -5.47 6.01
N LEU A 39 4.10 -5.27 7.05
CA LEU A 39 2.81 -4.58 7.02
C LEU A 39 2.88 -3.19 7.69
N MET A 40 4.07 -2.67 7.95
CA MET A 40 4.26 -1.41 8.65
C MET A 40 5.11 -0.43 7.84
N LEU A 41 4.82 0.86 8.00
CA LEU A 41 5.61 1.95 7.45
C LEU A 41 6.07 2.89 8.56
N TYR A 42 7.28 3.40 8.38
CA TYR A 42 7.86 4.43 9.24
C TYR A 42 7.22 5.79 8.96
N TRP A 43 6.75 6.45 10.02
CA TRP A 43 6.19 7.80 9.96
C TRP A 43 7.22 8.82 10.50
N PRO A 44 7.75 9.72 9.65
CA PRO A 44 8.80 10.64 10.06
C PRO A 44 8.38 11.67 11.12
N SER A 45 7.09 12.02 11.19
CA SER A 45 6.61 13.10 12.07
C SER A 45 6.76 12.79 13.55
N ASP A 46 6.64 11.52 13.93
CA ASP A 46 6.71 11.07 15.33
C ASP A 46 7.70 9.91 15.54
N GLY A 47 8.33 9.43 14.46
CA GLY A 47 9.32 8.37 14.49
C GLY A 47 8.74 6.97 14.78
N LYS A 48 7.43 6.76 14.62
CA LYS A 48 6.76 5.49 14.93
C LYS A 48 6.44 4.66 13.69
N CYS A 49 6.12 3.39 13.93
CA CYS A 49 5.70 2.44 12.90
C CYS A 49 4.18 2.24 12.93
N TYR A 50 3.56 2.37 11.77
CA TYR A 50 2.10 2.25 11.63
C TYR A 50 1.73 1.21 10.58
N THR A 51 0.60 0.53 10.80
CA THR A 51 0.09 -0.48 9.87
C THR A 51 -0.42 0.17 8.58
N ILE A 52 -0.05 -0.40 7.44
CA ILE A 52 -0.54 0.03 6.13
C ILE A 52 -2.03 -0.29 5.94
N TYR A 53 -2.70 0.47 5.07
CA TYR A 53 -4.11 0.32 4.69
C TYR A 53 -5.09 0.38 5.87
N LYS A 54 -4.65 0.94 6.99
CA LYS A 54 -5.51 1.28 8.12
C LYS A 54 -5.95 2.74 7.99
N LYS A 55 -7.26 2.98 8.11
CA LYS A 55 -7.81 4.34 8.13
C LYS A 55 -7.50 5.06 9.44
N GLY A 56 -7.34 6.37 9.35
CA GLY A 56 -7.06 7.23 10.49
C GLY A 56 -5.58 7.31 10.85
N HIS A 57 -5.30 7.66 12.10
CA HIS A 57 -3.97 8.06 12.56
C HIS A 57 -2.87 7.07 12.12
N PRO A 58 -1.78 7.53 11.47
CA PRO A 58 -1.30 8.91 11.40
C PRO A 58 -1.94 9.79 10.31
N CYS A 59 -2.81 9.21 9.48
CA CYS A 59 -3.54 9.93 8.45
C CYS A 59 -4.84 10.55 9.00
N PRO A 60 -5.45 11.49 8.26
CA PRO A 60 -6.81 11.95 8.53
C PRO A 60 -7.81 10.78 8.60
N GLU A 61 -8.93 10.95 9.31
CA GLU A 61 -9.88 9.86 9.60
C GLU A 61 -10.37 9.08 8.37
N THR A 62 -10.53 9.75 7.23
CA THR A 62 -11.01 9.13 5.99
C THR A 62 -9.91 8.58 5.10
N GLN A 63 -8.64 8.86 5.41
CA GLN A 63 -7.47 8.43 4.64
C GLN A 63 -6.82 7.23 5.29
N GLU A 64 -6.06 6.48 4.50
CA GLU A 64 -5.25 5.36 4.95
C GLU A 64 -3.77 5.58 4.66
N LEU A 65 -2.92 4.93 5.45
CA LEU A 65 -1.49 4.94 5.24
C LEU A 65 -1.12 3.94 4.14
N SER A 66 -0.52 4.41 3.06
CA SER A 66 -0.11 3.59 1.92
C SER A 66 1.38 3.74 1.61
N PRO A 67 2.01 2.70 1.03
CA PRO A 67 3.37 2.82 0.51
C PRO A 67 3.43 3.83 -0.65
N GLY A 68 4.34 4.79 -0.52
CA GLY A 68 4.68 5.81 -1.49
C GLY A 68 6.10 5.64 -2.03
N ARG A 69 6.47 6.47 -3.02
CA ARG A 69 7.82 6.42 -3.61
C ARG A 69 8.38 7.82 -3.76
N LEU A 70 9.44 8.10 -3.01
CA LEU A 70 10.21 9.33 -3.12
C LEU A 70 11.69 9.00 -3.31
N GLY A 71 12.25 9.36 -4.47
CA GLY A 71 13.69 9.18 -4.74
C GLY A 71 14.21 7.74 -4.56
N GLY A 72 13.41 6.72 -4.91
CA GLY A 72 13.77 5.31 -4.75
C GLY A 72 13.62 4.74 -3.34
N ARG A 73 13.24 5.57 -2.36
CA ARG A 73 12.88 5.15 -1.00
C ARG A 73 11.39 4.90 -0.90
N THR A 74 11.02 3.92 -0.09
CA THR A 74 9.64 3.75 0.35
C THR A 74 9.35 4.84 1.38
N VAL A 75 8.35 5.67 1.10
CA VAL A 75 7.85 6.65 2.05
C VAL A 75 6.43 6.30 2.45
N ALA A 76 6.01 6.74 3.63
CA ALA A 76 4.63 6.60 4.05
C ALA A 76 3.82 7.79 3.51
N GLU A 77 2.74 7.50 2.77
CA GLU A 77 1.87 8.51 2.17
C GLU A 77 0.44 8.27 2.64
N CYS A 78 -0.30 9.34 2.95
CA CYS A 78 -1.73 9.24 3.20
C CYS A 78 -2.48 9.30 1.87
N LYS A 79 -3.33 8.29 1.62
CA LYS A 79 -4.11 8.17 0.40
C LYS A 79 -5.57 7.89 0.73
N CYS A 80 -6.45 8.21 -0.21
CA CYS A 80 -7.83 7.78 -0.12
C CYS A 80 -7.92 6.27 -0.33
N PRO A 81 -8.68 5.55 0.52
CA PRO A 81 -8.96 4.13 0.33
C PRO A 81 -9.55 3.84 -1.06
N PRO A 82 -9.37 2.62 -1.59
CA PRO A 82 -9.97 2.22 -2.86
C PRO A 82 -11.47 2.50 -2.92
N GLY A 83 -11.94 3.02 -4.06
CA GLY A 83 -13.35 3.42 -4.25
C GLY A 83 -13.70 4.80 -3.68
N THR A 84 -12.73 5.53 -3.12
CA THR A 84 -12.90 6.90 -2.65
C THR A 84 -11.88 7.84 -3.29
N ALA A 85 -12.20 9.13 -3.35
CA ALA A 85 -11.28 10.18 -3.76
C ALA A 85 -11.50 11.44 -2.92
N GLN A 86 -10.51 12.33 -2.89
CA GLN A 86 -10.60 13.62 -2.21
C GLN A 86 -10.64 14.75 -3.23
N LEU A 87 -11.17 15.91 -2.82
CA LEU A 87 -11.03 17.13 -3.61
C LEU A 87 -9.62 17.70 -3.39
N PRO A 88 -9.05 18.47 -4.35
CA PRO A 88 -7.70 19.03 -4.23
C PRO A 88 -7.46 19.87 -2.97
N HIS A 89 -8.52 20.48 -2.41
CA HIS A 89 -8.44 21.37 -1.26
C HIS A 89 -8.96 20.75 0.04
N THR A 90 -9.39 19.49 0.02
CA THR A 90 -9.89 18.79 1.22
C THR A 90 -8.99 17.62 1.57
N LYS A 91 -8.98 17.24 2.85
CA LYS A 91 -8.33 16.00 3.32
C LYS A 91 -9.34 14.86 3.48
N THR A 92 -10.59 15.09 3.06
CA THR A 92 -11.70 14.17 3.26
C THR A 92 -11.92 13.35 1.99
N CYS A 93 -11.92 12.03 2.15
CA CYS A 93 -12.22 11.11 1.07
C CYS A 93 -13.71 10.83 1.00
N HIS A 94 -14.28 11.02 -0.18
CA HIS A 94 -15.66 10.74 -0.50
C HIS A 94 -15.74 9.54 -1.44
N LYS A 95 -16.79 8.73 -1.29
CA LYS A 95 -17.01 7.60 -2.19
C LYS A 95 -17.31 8.08 -3.60
N LEU A 96 -16.70 7.40 -4.56
CA LEU A 96 -16.96 7.64 -5.98
C LEU A 96 -18.38 7.17 -6.31
N PHE A 97 -19.02 7.87 -7.24
CA PHE A 97 -20.38 7.60 -7.74
C PHE A 97 -21.49 7.70 -6.68
N GLU A 98 -21.18 8.22 -5.49
CA GLU A 98 -22.17 8.65 -4.51
C GLU A 98 -22.29 10.18 -4.52
N ARG A 99 -23.35 10.72 -3.91
CA ARG A 99 -23.59 12.18 -3.83
C ARG A 99 -22.39 12.93 -3.26
N GLY A 100 -21.79 12.42 -2.18
CA GLY A 100 -20.62 13.03 -1.55
C GLY A 100 -20.81 14.54 -1.25
N PRO A 101 -19.85 15.39 -1.65
CA PRO A 101 -19.94 16.85 -1.48
C PRO A 101 -20.71 17.55 -2.61
N CYS A 102 -21.24 16.82 -3.60
CA CYS A 102 -21.97 17.38 -4.74
C CYS A 102 -23.41 17.75 -4.37
N ARG A 103 -24.06 18.51 -5.26
CA ARG A 103 -25.45 18.96 -5.09
C ARG A 103 -26.44 17.80 -5.24
N ALA A 104 -27.70 18.05 -4.89
CA ALA A 104 -28.76 17.08 -5.14
C ALA A 104 -28.89 16.81 -6.64
N GLY A 105 -28.94 15.54 -7.03
CA GLY A 105 -28.95 15.10 -8.43
C GLY A 105 -27.57 14.95 -9.07
N GLU A 106 -26.50 15.28 -8.35
CA GLU A 106 -25.11 15.11 -8.81
C GLU A 106 -24.41 13.97 -8.05
N TYR A 107 -23.32 13.44 -8.62
CA TYR A 107 -22.48 12.44 -7.99
C TYR A 107 -20.99 12.78 -8.12
N PHE A 108 -20.20 12.25 -7.19
CA PHE A 108 -18.76 12.51 -7.14
C PHE A 108 -18.00 11.56 -8.08
N ALA A 109 -17.50 12.09 -9.19
CA ALA A 109 -16.81 11.33 -10.22
C ALA A 109 -15.27 11.47 -10.12
N PRO A 110 -14.49 10.46 -10.54
CA PRO A 110 -13.05 10.60 -10.69
C PRO A 110 -12.72 11.51 -11.89
N VAL A 111 -11.61 12.25 -11.81
CA VAL A 111 -11.09 13.05 -12.94
C VAL A 111 -10.56 12.13 -14.04
N GLU A 112 -10.78 12.48 -15.31
CA GLU A 112 -10.43 11.66 -16.48
C GLU A 112 -8.95 11.21 -16.50
N GLU A 113 -8.06 12.08 -16.04
CA GLU A 113 -6.62 11.81 -15.95
C GLU A 113 -6.29 10.63 -14.99
N SER A 114 -7.07 10.47 -13.92
CA SER A 114 -6.94 9.35 -12.97
C SER A 114 -7.60 8.06 -13.46
N PHE A 115 -8.51 8.17 -14.44
CA PHE A 115 -9.17 7.03 -15.07
C PHE A 115 -8.27 6.39 -16.13
N ASN A 116 -7.56 7.21 -16.93
CA ASN A 116 -6.71 6.75 -18.02
C ASN A 116 -5.36 6.12 -17.57
N MET A 117 -4.92 6.34 -16.32
CA MET A 117 -3.67 5.77 -15.79
C MET A 117 -3.84 4.35 -15.20
N ARG A 118 -5.04 3.76 -15.26
CA ARG A 118 -5.29 2.37 -14.84
C ARG A 118 -5.30 1.37 -16.00
N GLY A 119 -5.10 1.85 -17.24
CA GLY A 119 -5.03 1.04 -18.46
C GLY A 119 -3.62 0.61 -18.81
#